data_AF-A0AAV4GQE8-F1
#
_entry.id   AF-A0AAV4GQE8-F1
#
_cell.length_a   1.000
_cell.length_b   1.000
_cell.length_c   1.000
_cell.angle_alpha   90.00
_cell.angle_beta   90.00
_cell.angle_gamma   90.00
#
_symmetry.space_group_name_H-M   'P 1'
#
loop_
_entity.id
_entity.type
_entity.pdbx_description
1 polymer ?
#
loop_
_entity_poly.entity_id
_entity_poly.type
_entity_poly.pdbx_seq_one_letter_code
_entity_poly.pdbx_strand_id
1 'polypeptide(L)'
;MEISDEKTKIVTNSKESSKNFCMEISAENTNIKTNSKESSKKEIKLNVQVHEKVTKFKYLGSIISNQGSKPKMLSRIAQTTAALTKLQPIWNN
;
A
#
# COMPACT_ATOMS: atom_id res chain seq x y z
N MET A 1 -13.29 -9.06 -12.32
CA MET A 1 -12.28 -9.82 -13.10
C MET A 1 -10.98 -9.02 -13.28
N GLU A 2 -11.04 -7.70 -13.48
CA GLU A 2 -9.88 -6.83 -13.81
C GLU A 2 -8.73 -6.73 -12.78
N ILE A 3 -8.99 -6.87 -11.47
CA ILE A 3 -7.97 -6.64 -10.42
C ILE A 3 -6.88 -7.74 -10.41
N SER A 4 -7.21 -8.94 -10.89
CA SER A 4 -6.27 -10.06 -10.97
C SER A 4 -5.21 -9.84 -12.06
N ASP A 5 -5.63 -9.24 -13.17
CA ASP A 5 -4.78 -9.02 -14.35
C ASP A 5 -3.79 -7.87 -14.12
N GLU A 6 -4.21 -6.85 -13.37
CA GLU A 6 -3.30 -5.75 -13.00
C GLU A 6 -2.18 -6.22 -12.08
N LYS A 7 -2.49 -7.07 -11.08
CA LYS A 7 -1.47 -7.59 -10.16
C LYS A 7 -0.47 -8.49 -10.87
N THR A 8 -0.93 -9.39 -11.72
CA THR A 8 -0.04 -10.29 -12.47
C THR A 8 0.87 -9.49 -13.40
N LYS A 9 0.35 -8.45 -14.05
CA LYS A 9 1.14 -7.53 -14.90
C LYS A 9 2.23 -6.78 -14.12
N ILE A 10 1.94 -6.33 -12.90
CA ILE A 10 2.95 -5.66 -12.07
C ILE A 10 4.07 -6.64 -11.67
N VAL A 11 3.74 -7.88 -11.29
CA VAL A 11 4.74 -8.91 -10.95
C VAL A 11 5.62 -9.23 -12.15
N THR A 12 5.05 -9.45 -13.33
CA THR A 12 5.82 -9.80 -14.53
C THR A 12 6.75 -8.68 -14.96
N ASN A 13 6.27 -7.43 -14.98
CA ASN A 13 7.11 -6.27 -15.29
C ASN A 13 8.27 -6.12 -14.30
N SER A 14 8.01 -6.33 -13.00
CA SER A 14 9.05 -6.26 -11.97
C SER A 14 10.08 -7.38 -12.15
N LYS A 15 9.64 -8.60 -12.46
CA LYS A 15 10.53 -9.74 -12.70
C LYS A 15 11.42 -9.51 -13.91
N GLU A 16 10.88 -8.93 -15.00
CA GLU A 16 11.66 -8.61 -16.19
C GLU A 16 12.71 -7.53 -15.90
N SER A 17 12.32 -6.45 -15.21
CA SER A 17 13.25 -5.40 -14.81
C SER A 17 14.37 -5.91 -13.89
N SER A 18 14.05 -6.83 -13.00
CA SER A 18 15.00 -7.45 -12.05
C SER A 18 16.13 -8.22 -12.74
N LYS A 19 15.86 -8.85 -13.90
CA LYS A 19 16.87 -9.59 -14.68
C LYS A 19 18.03 -8.69 -15.13
N ASN A 20 17.74 -7.42 -15.45
CA ASN A 20 18.76 -6.44 -15.83
C ASN A 20 19.78 -6.18 -14.71
N PHE A 21 19.42 -6.52 -13.47
CA PHE A 21 20.25 -6.36 -12.29
C PHE A 21 20.75 -7.71 -11.73
N CYS A 22 20.64 -8.80 -12.50
CA CYS A 22 21.00 -10.15 -12.04
C CYS A 22 20.26 -10.58 -10.76
N MET A 23 19.03 -10.09 -10.58
CA MET A 23 18.18 -10.42 -9.44
C MET A 23 16.99 -11.26 -9.90
N GLU A 24 16.54 -12.21 -9.06
CA GLU A 24 15.36 -13.02 -9.34
C GLU A 24 14.22 -12.74 -8.36
N ILE A 25 13.02 -12.52 -8.89
CA ILE A 25 11.79 -12.35 -8.13
C ILE A 25 10.95 -13.63 -8.23
N SER A 26 10.68 -14.25 -7.08
CA SER A 26 9.72 -15.34 -6.96
C SER A 26 8.30 -14.77 -7.00
N ALA A 27 7.58 -15.03 -8.09
CA ALA A 27 6.20 -14.58 -8.27
C ALA A 27 5.26 -15.19 -7.21
N GLU A 28 5.51 -16.43 -6.81
CA GLU A 28 4.72 -17.18 -5.82
C GLU A 28 4.76 -16.55 -4.44
N ASN A 29 5.92 -15.99 -4.06
CA ASN A 29 6.13 -15.36 -2.75
C ASN A 29 5.87 -13.84 -2.77
N THR A 30 5.63 -13.25 -3.94
CA THR A 30 5.45 -11.80 -4.09
C THR A 30 4.02 -11.39 -3.77
N ASN A 31 3.84 -10.67 -2.65
CA ASN A 31 2.55 -10.13 -2.26
C ASN A 31 2.40 -8.65 -2.65
N ILE A 32 1.66 -8.37 -3.71
CA ILE A 32 1.33 -6.99 -4.10
C ILE A 32 0.19 -6.45 -3.25
N LYS A 33 0.50 -5.46 -2.42
CA LYS A 33 -0.48 -4.63 -1.71
C LYS A 33 -0.69 -3.33 -2.46
N THR A 34 -1.61 -3.33 -3.43
CA THR A 34 -2.14 -2.09 -3.99
C THR A 34 -3.12 -1.45 -3.01
N ASN A 35 -3.32 -0.14 -3.14
CA ASN A 35 -4.28 0.63 -2.34
C ASN A 35 -5.73 0.38 -2.80
N SER A 36 -6.09 -0.89 -3.06
CA SER A 36 -7.44 -1.32 -3.40
C SER A 36 -8.39 -1.01 -2.22
N LYS A 37 -9.68 -0.79 -2.51
CA LYS A 37 -10.73 -0.64 -1.49
C LYS A 37 -10.92 -1.93 -0.67
N GLU A 38 -10.44 -3.07 -1.17
CA GLU A 38 -10.60 -4.36 -0.51
C GLU A 38 -9.39 -4.73 0.35
N SER A 39 -9.61 -4.81 1.67
CA SER A 39 -8.59 -5.22 2.62
C SER A 39 -8.21 -6.68 2.42
N SER A 40 -6.95 -6.97 2.10
CA SER A 40 -6.42 -8.34 2.07
C SER A 40 -6.55 -8.98 3.46
N LYS A 41 -7.35 -10.05 3.54
CA LYS A 41 -7.64 -10.80 4.77
C LYS A 41 -6.55 -11.86 4.96
N LYS A 42 -5.56 -11.60 5.84
CA LYS A 42 -4.68 -12.66 6.34
C LYS A 42 -5.12 -13.00 7.76
N GLU A 43 -5.56 -14.24 7.96
CA GLU A 43 -5.90 -14.82 9.27
C GLU A 43 -4.62 -15.35 9.92
N ILE A 44 -4.40 -15.04 11.21
CA ILE A 44 -3.42 -15.75 12.02
C ILE A 44 -4.15 -16.96 12.63
N LYS A 45 -3.64 -18.16 12.35
CA LYS A 45 -4.13 -19.40 12.97
C LYS A 45 -3.09 -19.88 13.98
N LEU A 46 -3.50 -20.04 15.24
CA LEU A 46 -2.75 -20.74 16.27
C LEU A 46 -3.61 -21.93 16.70
N ASN A 47 -3.10 -23.16 16.60
CA ASN A 47 -3.83 -24.38 16.97
C ASN A 47 -5.29 -24.43 16.48
N VAL A 48 -5.51 -24.19 15.18
CA VAL A 48 -6.82 -24.31 14.50
C VAL A 48 -7.85 -23.22 14.88
N GLN A 49 -7.56 -22.32 15.82
CA GLN A 49 -8.45 -21.23 16.20
C GLN A 49 -7.99 -19.88 15.63
N VAL A 50 -8.91 -19.17 14.95
CA VAL A 50 -8.67 -17.80 14.44
C VAL A 50 -8.78 -16.85 15.62
N HIS A 51 -7.65 -16.37 16.12
CA HIS A 51 -7.61 -15.60 17.36
C HIS A 51 -7.78 -14.10 17.15
N GLU A 52 -7.22 -13.52 16.06
CA GLU A 52 -7.35 -12.10 15.77
C GLU A 52 -6.91 -11.73 14.34
N LYS A 53 -7.48 -10.65 13.80
CA LYS A 53 -7.13 -10.11 12.48
C LYS A 53 -6.00 -9.10 12.60
N VAL A 54 -4.88 -9.35 11.91
CA VAL A 54 -3.77 -8.38 11.84
C VAL A 54 -4.18 -7.17 11.01
N THR A 55 -4.30 -6.02 11.66
CA THR A 55 -4.64 -4.75 10.99
C THR A 55 -3.40 -3.91 10.68
N LYS A 56 -2.30 -4.10 11.43
CA LYS A 56 -1.04 -3.36 11.32
C LYS A 56 0.14 -4.29 11.61
N PHE A 57 1.25 -4.16 10.88
CA PHE A 57 2.50 -4.87 11.17
C PHE A 57 3.71 -3.97 10.92
N LYS A 58 4.79 -4.17 11.68
CA LYS A 58 6.04 -3.43 11.54
C LYS A 58 6.93 -4.13 10.51
N TYR A 59 7.42 -3.38 9.53
CA TYR A 59 8.36 -3.86 8.52
C TYR A 59 9.40 -2.78 8.23
N LEU A 60 10.68 -3.11 8.45
CA LEU A 60 11.82 -2.21 8.23
C LEU A 60 11.61 -0.82 8.85
N GLY A 61 11.16 -0.78 10.11
CA GLY A 61 10.90 0.47 10.84
C GLY A 61 9.58 1.18 10.48
N SER A 62 8.88 0.76 9.43
CA SER A 62 7.60 1.32 9.01
C SER A 62 6.41 0.50 9.52
N ILE A 63 5.31 1.16 9.87
CA ILE A 63 4.04 0.49 10.19
C ILE A 63 3.23 0.35 8.91
N ILE A 64 3.06 -0.88 8.44
CA ILE A 64 2.21 -1.19 7.30
C ILE A 64 0.82 -1.55 7.82
N SER A 65 -0.18 -0.75 7.45
CA SER A 65 -1.58 -0.99 7.78
C SER A 65 -2.38 -1.44 6.56
N ASN A 66 -3.58 -1.98 6.78
CA ASN A 66 -4.54 -2.27 5.71
C ASN A 66 -4.94 -1.02 4.89
N GLN A 67 -4.82 0.17 5.45
CA GLN A 67 -5.08 1.44 4.76
C GLN A 67 -3.88 1.94 3.95
N GLY A 68 -2.74 1.23 3.99
CA GLY A 68 -1.52 1.59 3.28
C GLY A 68 -1.10 3.03 3.59
N SER A 69 -0.87 3.81 2.53
CA SER A 69 -0.48 5.22 2.59
C SER A 69 -1.64 6.21 2.72
N LYS A 70 -2.91 5.75 2.69
CA LYS A 70 -4.09 6.64 2.71
C LYS A 70 -4.08 7.65 3.86
N PRO A 71 -3.80 7.28 5.12
CA PRO A 71 -3.83 8.24 6.23
C PRO A 71 -2.78 9.36 6.08
N LYS A 72 -1.59 9.00 5.57
CA LYS A 72 -0.51 9.96 5.30
C LYS A 72 -0.88 10.92 4.17
N MET A 73 -1.53 10.42 3.12
CA MET A 73 -2.01 11.25 2.01
C MET A 73 -3.11 12.22 2.47
N LEU A 74 -4.10 11.75 3.24
CA LEU A 74 -5.15 12.59 3.79
C LEU A 74 -4.60 13.69 4.71
N SER A 75 -3.63 13.34 5.56
CA SER A 75 -2.94 14.32 6.41
C SER A 75 -2.23 15.41 5.60
N ARG A 76 -1.53 15.02 4.53
CA ARG A 76 -0.89 15.97 3.61
C ARG A 76 -1.89 16.87 2.90
N ILE A 77 -2.98 16.30 2.39
CA ILE A 77 -4.06 17.06 1.75
C ILE A 77 -4.61 18.10 2.73
N ALA A 78 -4.94 17.70 3.96
CA ALA A 78 -5.45 18.62 4.98
C ALA A 78 -4.47 19.76 5.29
N GLN A 79 -3.17 19.45 5.41
CA GLN A 79 -2.13 20.46 5.62
C GLN A 79 -2.02 21.44 4.43
N THR A 80 -2.01 20.91 3.20
CA THR A 80 -1.95 21.72 1.99
C THR A 80 -3.20 22.59 1.85
N THR A 81 -4.40 22.05 2.10
CA THR A 81 -5.64 22.81 2.08
C THR A 81 -5.61 23.94 3.09
N ALA A 82 -5.18 23.66 4.34
CA ALA A 82 -5.05 24.70 5.36
C ALA A 82 -4.04 25.80 4.98
N ALA A 83 -2.91 25.43 4.38
CA ALA A 83 -1.94 26.39 3.89
C ALA A 83 -2.49 27.24 2.73
N LEU A 84 -3.19 26.62 1.77
CA LEU A 84 -3.80 27.31 0.65
C LEU A 84 -4.88 28.30 1.10
N THR A 85 -5.73 27.91 2.05
CA THR A 85 -6.75 28.80 2.63
C THR A 85 -6.13 30.05 3.27
N LYS A 86 -4.95 29.92 3.91
CA LYS A 86 -4.22 31.07 4.48
C LYS A 86 -3.63 32.00 3.41
N LEU A 87 -3.25 31.46 2.25
CA LEU A 87 -2.69 32.23 1.14
C LEU A 87 -3.76 32.88 0.27
N GLN A 88 -4.95 32.31 0.20
CA GLN A 88 -6.08 32.80 -0.59
C GLN A 88 -6.40 34.30 -0.39
N PRO A 89 -6.45 34.86 0.84
CA PRO A 89 -6.68 36.29 1.03
C PRO A 89 -5.51 37.18 0.58
N ILE A 90 -4.28 36.64 0.51
CA ILE A 90 -3.10 37.38 0.01
C ILE A 90 -3.12 37.44 -1.51
N TRP A 91 -3.56 36.36 -2.16
CA TRP A 91 -3.55 36.22 -3.61
C TRP A 91 -4.75 36.88 -4.32
N ASN A 92 -5.85 37.06 -3.60
CA ASN A 92 -7.07 37.70 -4.12
C ASN A 92 -7.13 39.22 -3.86
N ASN A 93 -6.05 39.81 -3.34
CA ASN A 93 -5.80 41.25 -3.30
C ASN A 93 -4.91 41.65 -4.48
#